data_AF-A0A8H9Q8B7-F1
#
_entry.id   AF-A0A8H9Q8B7-F1
#
_cell.length_a   1.000
_cell.length_b   1.000
_cell.length_c   1.000
_cell.angle_alpha   90.00
_cell.angle_beta   90.00
_cell.angle_gamma   90.00
#
_symmetry.space_group_name_H-M   'P 1'
#
loop_
_entity.id
_entity.type
_entity.pdbx_description
1 polymer ?
#
loop_
_entity_poly.entity_id
_entity_poly.type
_entity_poly.pdbx_seq_one_letter_code
_entity_poly.pdbx_strand_id
1 'polypeptide(L)'
;MGTENALGGNSIVFGDNDTGFKQEGDGILNVYANSAHVLRFISSLIESMKTLKVNGNCIATGEVQSGNGSARLATDGNIYGSIWGNRWLSDYLAATFQPRDNYATQAWVLQNFVQNIDLTAPSEFQFWDGRGYMRPTDGAAMYNFSMVGGSSNVGWIQIRYTRKLVNNTWYVIN
;
A
#
# COMPACT_ATOMS: atom_id res chain seq x y z
N MET A 1 -48.26 -38.45 -33.34
CA MET A 1 -47.91 -37.05 -33.10
C MET A 1 -46.46 -37.02 -32.65
N GLY A 2 -45.55 -36.82 -33.60
CA GLY A 2 -44.16 -36.47 -33.37
C GLY A 2 -43.89 -35.38 -34.39
N THR A 3 -43.65 -34.16 -33.94
CA THR A 3 -43.31 -33.05 -34.82
C THR A 3 -42.04 -33.40 -35.58
N GLU A 4 -42.02 -33.17 -36.90
CA GLU A 4 -40.84 -33.45 -37.73
C GLU A 4 -39.61 -32.74 -37.17
N ASN A 5 -38.55 -33.48 -36.89
CA ASN A 5 -37.30 -32.94 -36.35
C ASN A 5 -36.75 -31.83 -37.26
N ALA A 6 -36.78 -30.58 -36.77
CA ALA A 6 -36.31 -29.41 -37.49
C ALA A 6 -34.81 -29.16 -37.32
N LEU A 7 -34.13 -29.85 -36.39
CA LEU A 7 -32.67 -29.81 -36.26
C LEU A 7 -31.97 -30.61 -37.38
N GLY A 8 -32.68 -31.54 -38.02
CA GLY A 8 -32.20 -32.35 -39.14
C GLY A 8 -31.48 -33.64 -38.69
N GLY A 9 -30.68 -34.23 -39.58
CA GLY A 9 -29.91 -35.45 -39.29
C GLY A 9 -28.94 -35.28 -38.11
N ASN A 10 -28.53 -36.41 -37.52
CA ASN A 10 -27.55 -36.49 -36.42
C ASN A 10 -27.95 -35.68 -35.18
N SER A 11 -29.24 -35.64 -34.87
CA SER A 11 -29.78 -34.87 -33.77
C SER A 11 -30.84 -35.63 -32.99
N ILE A 12 -31.06 -35.18 -31.75
CA ILE A 12 -32.10 -35.66 -30.84
C ILE A 12 -32.85 -34.43 -30.33
N VAL A 13 -34.18 -34.40 -30.50
CA VAL A 13 -35.05 -33.30 -30.05
C VAL A 13 -35.81 -33.65 -28.77
N PHE A 14 -36.11 -32.64 -27.94
CA PHE A 14 -36.84 -32.76 -26.68
C PHE A 14 -37.96 -31.72 -26.60
N GLY A 15 -39.18 -32.18 -26.33
CA GLY A 15 -40.36 -31.29 -26.24
C GLY A 15 -40.98 -31.04 -27.62
N ASP A 16 -40.48 -30.04 -28.32
CA ASP A 16 -40.85 -29.70 -29.71
C ASP A 16 -39.76 -30.14 -30.70
N ASN A 17 -39.79 -29.65 -31.94
CA ASN A 17 -38.90 -30.11 -33.01
C ASN A 17 -37.62 -29.30 -33.20
N ASP A 18 -37.38 -28.26 -32.40
CA ASP A 18 -36.25 -27.35 -32.59
C ASP A 18 -35.45 -27.08 -31.30
N THR A 19 -35.69 -27.89 -30.27
CA THR A 19 -34.92 -27.93 -29.01
C THR A 19 -34.26 -29.29 -28.86
N GLY A 20 -32.93 -29.36 -28.64
CA GLY A 20 -32.23 -30.64 -28.65
C GLY A 20 -30.71 -30.58 -28.71
N PHE A 21 -30.10 -31.73 -29.02
CA PHE A 21 -28.67 -31.87 -29.30
C PHE A 21 -28.44 -32.22 -30.76
N LYS A 22 -27.39 -31.67 -31.39
CA LYS A 22 -27.03 -31.98 -32.78
C LYS A 22 -25.52 -32.04 -32.97
N GLN A 23 -25.06 -33.05 -33.69
CA GLN A 23 -23.68 -33.14 -34.15
C GLN A 23 -23.53 -32.38 -35.48
N GLU A 24 -22.64 -31.38 -35.51
CA GLU A 24 -22.36 -30.54 -36.70
C GLU A 24 -20.97 -30.81 -37.30
N GLY A 25 -20.31 -31.89 -36.86
CA GLY A 25 -19.00 -32.32 -37.31
C GLY A 25 -18.36 -33.34 -36.36
N ASP A 26 -17.23 -33.90 -36.77
CA ASP A 26 -16.43 -34.75 -35.88
C ASP A 26 -15.99 -33.94 -34.64
N GLY A 27 -16.30 -34.47 -33.45
CA GLY A 27 -16.02 -33.80 -32.18
C GLY A 27 -16.79 -32.50 -31.89
N ILE A 28 -17.83 -32.14 -32.67
CA ILE A 28 -18.64 -30.92 -32.47
C ILE A 28 -20.07 -31.29 -32.07
N LEU A 29 -20.40 -31.11 -30.79
CA LEU A 29 -21.76 -31.31 -30.26
C LEU A 29 -22.36 -29.97 -29.85
N ASN A 30 -23.48 -29.60 -30.45
CA ASN A 30 -24.20 -28.36 -30.19
C ASN A 30 -25.51 -28.63 -29.44
N VAL A 31 -25.90 -27.69 -28.58
CA VAL A 31 -27.19 -27.64 -27.88
C VAL A 31 -28.05 -26.54 -28.50
N TYR A 32 -29.29 -26.87 -28.84
CA TYR A 32 -30.28 -25.96 -29.39
C TYR A 32 -31.48 -25.82 -28.47
N ALA A 33 -32.05 -24.62 -28.40
CA ALA A 33 -33.32 -24.35 -27.73
C ALA A 33 -34.12 -23.34 -28.55
N ASN A 34 -35.34 -23.71 -28.94
CA ASN A 34 -36.22 -22.89 -29.78
C ASN A 34 -35.47 -22.37 -31.02
N SER A 35 -34.89 -23.29 -31.78
CA SER A 35 -34.07 -23.05 -32.99
C SER A 35 -32.74 -22.30 -32.77
N ALA A 36 -32.41 -21.85 -31.56
CA ALA A 36 -31.19 -21.11 -31.29
C ALA A 36 -30.05 -22.02 -30.80
N HIS A 37 -28.85 -21.88 -31.37
CA HIS A 37 -27.63 -22.51 -30.84
C HIS A 37 -27.22 -21.81 -29.53
N VAL A 38 -27.18 -22.54 -28.41
CA VAL A 38 -26.95 -21.96 -27.07
C VAL A 38 -25.64 -22.38 -26.42
N LEU A 39 -25.14 -23.59 -26.69
CA LEU A 39 -23.92 -24.13 -26.08
C LEU A 39 -23.25 -25.12 -27.03
N ARG A 40 -21.91 -25.12 -27.09
CA ARG A 40 -21.11 -26.07 -27.88
C ARG A 40 -20.06 -26.77 -27.03
N PHE A 41 -19.90 -28.06 -27.27
CA PHE A 41 -18.80 -28.88 -26.78
C PHE A 41 -17.86 -29.23 -27.94
N ILE A 42 -16.59 -28.89 -27.79
CA ILE A 42 -15.48 -29.29 -28.68
C ILE A 42 -14.31 -29.81 -27.85
N SER A 43 -13.34 -30.45 -28.51
CA SER A 43 -12.19 -31.08 -27.83
C SER A 43 -11.35 -30.11 -27.00
N SER A 44 -11.30 -28.83 -27.37
CA SER A 44 -10.46 -27.83 -26.72
C SER A 44 -11.16 -27.04 -25.61
N LEU A 45 -12.47 -26.81 -25.71
CA LEU A 45 -13.22 -25.95 -24.79
C LEU A 45 -14.74 -26.14 -24.93
N ILE A 46 -15.49 -25.51 -24.03
CA ILE A 46 -16.95 -25.38 -24.09
C ILE A 46 -17.29 -23.91 -24.37
N GLU A 47 -18.13 -23.66 -25.37
CA GLU A 47 -18.55 -22.30 -25.77
C GLU A 47 -20.01 -22.07 -25.40
N SER A 48 -20.28 -21.04 -24.59
CA SER A 48 -21.64 -20.55 -24.39
C SER A 48 -21.94 -19.42 -25.37
N MET A 49 -23.01 -19.57 -26.16
CA MET A 49 -23.48 -18.54 -27.11
C MET A 49 -24.49 -17.58 -26.44
N LYS A 50 -24.82 -17.84 -25.18
CA LYS A 50 -25.72 -17.06 -24.33
C LYS A 50 -25.01 -16.71 -23.02
N THR A 51 -25.54 -15.74 -22.28
CA THR A 51 -25.08 -15.45 -20.92
C THR A 51 -25.22 -16.70 -20.05
N LEU A 52 -24.14 -17.07 -19.35
CA LEU A 52 -24.15 -18.17 -18.41
C LEU A 52 -24.54 -17.67 -17.01
N LYS A 53 -25.63 -18.21 -16.45
CA LYS A 53 -26.00 -18.03 -15.05
C LYS A 53 -25.71 -19.30 -14.27
N VAL A 54 -24.91 -19.21 -13.21
CA VAL A 54 -24.68 -20.31 -12.27
C VAL A 54 -25.44 -19.99 -10.98
N ASN A 55 -26.40 -20.83 -10.60
CA ASN A 55 -27.18 -20.61 -9.37
C ASN A 55 -26.41 -20.99 -8.09
N GLY A 56 -25.40 -21.86 -8.22
CA GLY A 56 -24.50 -22.26 -7.13
C GLY A 56 -23.10 -21.65 -7.28
N ASN A 57 -22.11 -22.32 -6.69
CA ASN A 57 -20.71 -21.89 -6.77
C ASN A 57 -20.06 -22.37 -8.08
N CYS A 58 -19.15 -21.56 -8.63
CA CYS A 58 -18.22 -21.96 -9.68
C CYS A 58 -16.83 -22.12 -9.07
N ILE A 59 -16.14 -23.23 -9.37
CA ILE A 59 -14.76 -23.48 -8.93
C ILE A 59 -13.88 -23.55 -10.18
N ALA A 60 -12.92 -22.64 -10.28
CA ALA A 60 -11.90 -22.66 -11.32
C ALA A 60 -10.59 -23.23 -10.75
N THR A 61 -9.98 -24.19 -11.45
CA THR A 61 -8.66 -24.74 -11.09
C THR A 61 -7.50 -23.95 -11.70
N GLY A 62 -7.82 -23.04 -12.63
CA GLY A 62 -6.91 -22.04 -13.17
C GLY A 62 -7.46 -20.64 -12.95
N GLU A 63 -7.04 -19.70 -13.79
CA GLU A 63 -7.49 -18.31 -13.69
C GLU A 63 -8.90 -18.11 -14.23
N VAL A 64 -9.64 -17.18 -13.64
CA VAL A 64 -10.88 -16.66 -14.21
C VAL A 64 -10.56 -15.44 -15.05
N GLN A 65 -10.84 -15.50 -16.35
CA GLN A 65 -10.45 -14.48 -17.31
C GLN A 65 -11.67 -13.76 -17.92
N SER A 66 -11.53 -12.48 -18.23
CA SER A 66 -12.51 -11.68 -18.97
C SER A 66 -11.83 -10.75 -19.98
N GLY A 67 -12.61 -10.23 -20.94
CA GLY A 67 -12.09 -9.34 -21.98
C GLY A 67 -10.98 -9.97 -22.83
N ASN A 68 -11.16 -11.25 -23.22
CA ASN A 68 -10.16 -12.04 -23.95
C ASN A 68 -8.79 -12.12 -23.23
N GLY A 69 -8.81 -12.31 -21.91
CA GLY A 69 -7.60 -12.42 -21.08
C GLY A 69 -7.05 -11.09 -20.56
N SER A 70 -7.70 -9.96 -20.86
CA SER A 70 -7.24 -8.63 -20.42
C SER A 70 -7.38 -8.41 -18.91
N ALA A 71 -8.39 -9.02 -18.28
CA ALA A 71 -8.55 -9.02 -16.84
C ALA A 71 -8.59 -10.47 -16.32
N ARG A 72 -7.84 -10.75 -15.26
CA ARG A 72 -7.59 -12.10 -14.76
C ARG A 72 -7.62 -12.13 -13.23
N LEU A 73 -8.36 -13.06 -12.65
CA LEU A 73 -8.26 -13.44 -11.24
C LEU A 73 -7.35 -14.67 -11.15
N ALA A 74 -6.21 -14.52 -10.47
CA ALA A 74 -5.22 -15.57 -10.29
C ALA A 74 -5.55 -16.50 -9.11
N THR A 75 -4.90 -17.66 -9.09
CA THR A 75 -5.11 -18.70 -8.07
C THR A 75 -4.60 -18.32 -6.67
N ASP A 76 -3.75 -17.30 -6.58
CA ASP A 76 -3.24 -16.72 -5.34
C ASP A 76 -4.14 -15.59 -4.79
N GLY A 77 -5.26 -15.31 -5.45
CA GLY A 77 -6.18 -14.22 -5.10
C GLY A 77 -5.80 -12.86 -5.67
N ASN A 78 -4.73 -12.78 -6.47
CA ASN A 78 -4.33 -11.54 -7.12
C ASN A 78 -5.22 -11.23 -8.34
N ILE A 79 -5.29 -9.96 -8.71
CA ILE A 79 -6.13 -9.48 -9.82
C ILE A 79 -5.28 -8.69 -10.80
N TYR A 80 -5.21 -9.13 -12.06
CA TYR A 80 -4.53 -8.42 -13.14
C TYR A 80 -5.53 -7.63 -13.99
N GLY A 81 -5.12 -6.46 -14.47
CA GLY A 81 -5.94 -5.67 -15.40
C GLY A 81 -5.27 -4.38 -15.87
N SER A 82 -5.75 -3.86 -16.99
CA SER A 82 -5.28 -2.60 -17.56
C SER A 82 -5.57 -1.38 -16.68
N ILE A 83 -6.65 -1.41 -15.89
CA ILE A 83 -6.98 -0.35 -14.93
C ILE A 83 -5.94 -0.21 -13.81
N TRP A 84 -5.20 -1.27 -13.52
CA TRP A 84 -4.05 -1.26 -12.60
C TRP A 84 -2.77 -0.77 -13.27
N GLY A 85 -2.81 -0.43 -14.57
CA GLY A 85 -1.64 -0.09 -15.37
C GLY A 85 -0.91 -1.32 -15.89
N ASN A 86 -1.66 -2.31 -16.39
CA ASN A 86 -1.16 -3.59 -16.92
C ASN A 86 -0.25 -4.34 -15.94
N ARG A 87 -0.68 -4.42 -14.68
CA ARG A 87 0.04 -5.10 -13.60
C ARG A 87 -0.94 -5.79 -12.65
N TRP A 88 -0.39 -6.53 -11.71
CA TRP A 88 -1.15 -7.12 -10.62
C TRP A 88 -1.61 -6.06 -9.61
N LEU A 89 -2.79 -6.26 -9.03
CA LEU A 89 -3.35 -5.37 -8.01
C LEU A 89 -2.41 -5.20 -6.82
N SER A 90 -1.71 -6.27 -6.41
CA SER A 90 -0.67 -6.20 -5.38
C SER A 90 0.40 -5.14 -5.68
N ASP A 91 0.90 -5.12 -6.92
CA ASP A 91 1.98 -4.22 -7.35
C ASP A 91 1.46 -2.79 -7.50
N TYR A 92 0.22 -2.65 -7.98
CA TYR A 92 -0.46 -1.36 -8.04
C TYR A 92 -0.63 -0.75 -6.64
N LEU A 93 -1.10 -1.54 -5.66
CA LEU A 93 -1.29 -1.07 -4.29
C LEU A 93 0.05 -0.69 -3.65
N ALA A 94 1.08 -1.52 -3.82
CA ALA A 94 2.42 -1.24 -3.29
C ALA A 94 3.06 0.02 -3.89
N ALA A 95 2.79 0.31 -5.17
CA ALA A 95 3.31 1.50 -5.84
C ALA A 95 2.50 2.77 -5.54
N THR A 96 1.22 2.64 -5.17
CA THR A 96 0.28 3.78 -5.04
C THR A 96 0.12 4.24 -3.61
N PHE A 97 0.15 3.32 -2.64
CA PHE A 97 -0.16 3.62 -1.24
C PHE A 97 1.06 3.42 -0.35
N GLN A 98 1.19 4.30 0.65
CA GLN A 98 2.18 4.13 1.71
C GLN A 98 1.76 2.97 2.63
N PRO A 99 2.67 2.05 2.99
CA PRO A 99 2.39 1.00 3.95
C PRO A 99 1.92 1.56 5.29
N ARG A 100 1.02 0.85 5.98
CA ARG A 100 0.51 1.23 7.32
C ARG A 100 1.63 1.44 8.34
N ASP A 101 2.66 0.60 8.27
CA ASP A 101 3.78 0.60 9.20
C ASP A 101 5.02 1.29 8.60
N ASN A 102 4.81 2.25 7.68
CA ASN A 102 5.90 3.09 7.20
C ASN A 102 6.27 4.11 8.29
N TYR A 103 7.03 3.66 9.29
CA TYR A 103 7.61 4.51 10.31
C TYR A 103 8.53 5.54 9.66
N ALA A 104 8.61 6.73 10.27
CA ALA A 104 9.59 7.70 9.85
C ALA A 104 11.00 7.08 9.86
N THR A 105 11.75 7.24 8.77
CA THR A 105 13.12 6.73 8.71
C THR A 105 13.95 7.36 9.81
N GLN A 106 14.92 6.63 10.36
CA GLN A 106 15.80 7.17 11.40
C GLN A 106 16.46 8.49 10.95
N ALA A 107 16.87 8.58 9.67
CA ALA A 107 17.41 9.81 9.09
C ALA A 107 16.43 10.99 9.15
N TRP A 108 15.16 10.77 8.78
CA TRP A 108 14.13 11.80 8.86
C TRP A 108 13.84 12.19 10.31
N VAL A 109 13.78 11.23 11.24
CA VAL A 109 13.60 11.51 12.67
C VAL A 109 14.76 12.32 13.24
N LEU A 110 16.00 11.93 12.91
CA LEU A 110 17.20 12.64 13.35
C LEU A 110 17.21 14.10 12.86
N GLN A 111 16.77 14.34 11.64
CA GLN A 111 16.71 15.68 11.05
C GLN A 111 15.59 16.54 11.63
N ASN A 112 14.42 15.96 11.95
CA ASN A 112 13.20 16.74 12.25
C ASN A 112 12.87 16.85 13.74
N PHE A 113 13.47 16.03 14.60
CA PHE A 113 13.19 16.04 16.04
C PHE A 113 14.44 16.33 16.87
N VAL A 114 14.22 16.77 18.12
CA VAL A 114 15.28 16.86 19.12
C VAL A 114 15.48 15.48 19.73
N GLN A 115 16.71 14.96 19.68
CA GLN A 115 17.04 13.67 20.29
C GLN A 115 17.29 13.79 21.80
N ASN A 116 17.83 14.93 22.25
CA ASN A 116 18.16 15.16 23.65
C ASN A 116 18.30 16.66 23.95
N ILE A 117 18.13 17.04 25.21
CA ILE A 117 18.40 18.38 25.75
C ILE A 117 19.22 18.21 27.02
N ASP A 118 20.36 18.89 27.09
CA ASP A 118 21.20 18.91 28.28
C ASP A 118 21.86 20.29 28.47
N LEU A 119 22.81 20.35 29.41
CA LEU A 119 23.63 21.51 29.69
C LEU A 119 25.08 21.23 29.29
N THR A 120 25.79 22.22 28.74
CA THR A 120 27.22 22.11 28.40
C THR A 120 28.09 21.79 29.62
N ALA A 121 29.38 21.56 29.38
CA ALA A 121 30.38 21.61 30.44
C ALA A 121 30.33 22.96 31.19
N PRO A 122 30.73 23.00 32.47
CA PRO A 122 30.85 24.22 33.25
C PRO A 122 31.68 25.31 32.56
N SER A 123 31.23 26.56 32.61
CA SER A 123 32.06 27.72 32.35
C SER A 123 32.01 28.65 33.55
N GLU A 124 33.17 29.08 34.03
CA GLU A 124 33.27 30.15 35.02
C GLU A 124 33.24 31.51 34.34
N PHE A 125 32.59 32.47 34.97
CA PHE A 125 32.58 33.86 34.56
C PHE A 125 32.89 34.74 35.77
N GLN A 126 34.01 35.46 35.73
CA GLN A 126 34.48 36.33 36.80
C GLN A 126 33.97 37.76 36.60
N PHE A 127 33.64 38.44 37.69
CA PHE A 127 33.17 39.82 37.70
C PHE A 127 33.83 40.63 38.84
N TRP A 128 34.04 41.93 38.59
CA TRP A 128 34.58 42.91 39.54
C TRP A 128 34.20 44.35 39.14
N ASP A 129 34.59 45.34 39.95
CA ASP A 129 34.26 46.75 39.69
C ASP A 129 34.65 47.16 38.25
N GLY A 130 33.63 47.49 37.45
CA GLY A 130 33.77 47.93 36.06
C GLY A 130 33.98 46.82 35.02
N ARG A 131 33.98 45.53 35.38
CA ARG A 131 34.20 44.40 34.45
C ARG A 131 33.35 43.17 34.80
N GLY A 132 32.81 42.49 33.79
CA GLY A 132 31.94 41.33 34.00
C GLY A 132 30.64 41.38 33.19
N TYR A 133 30.68 41.93 31.97
CA TYR A 133 29.53 41.90 31.08
C TYR A 133 29.40 40.51 30.46
N MET A 134 28.45 39.73 30.95
CA MET A 134 28.05 38.51 30.26
C MET A 134 27.47 38.85 28.90
N ARG A 135 27.62 37.96 27.92
CA ARG A 135 26.77 38.02 26.72
C ARG A 135 25.30 37.95 27.18
N PRO A 136 24.37 38.66 26.52
CA PRO A 136 22.94 38.44 26.74
C PRO A 136 22.67 36.93 26.77
N THR A 137 22.15 36.41 27.89
CA THR A 137 22.10 34.97 28.14
C THR A 137 20.98 34.34 27.35
N ASP A 138 21.34 33.99 26.15
CA ASP A 138 20.66 33.13 25.23
C ASP A 138 20.81 31.69 25.80
N GLY A 139 19.78 31.21 26.51
CA GLY A 139 19.63 29.84 27.03
C GLY A 139 20.55 29.34 28.18
N ALA A 140 21.23 30.18 28.97
CA ALA A 140 22.17 29.73 30.01
C ALA A 140 21.52 29.49 31.40
N ALA A 141 21.97 28.43 32.10
CA ALA A 141 21.62 28.14 33.49
C ALA A 141 22.82 28.36 34.42
N MET A 142 22.67 29.21 35.43
CA MET A 142 23.64 29.37 36.52
C MET A 142 23.40 28.31 37.58
N TYR A 143 24.47 27.70 38.08
CA TYR A 143 24.34 26.65 39.10
C TYR A 143 25.36 26.78 40.25
N ASN A 144 26.26 27.77 40.20
CA ASN A 144 27.10 28.15 41.33
C ASN A 144 27.45 29.64 41.30
N PHE A 145 27.72 30.22 42.47
CA PHE A 145 27.99 31.64 42.68
C PHE A 145 28.92 31.81 43.88
N SER A 146 29.90 32.71 43.76
CA SER A 146 30.81 33.06 44.85
C SER A 146 31.21 34.52 44.80
N MET A 147 31.41 35.11 45.98
CA MET A 147 31.99 36.45 46.16
C MET A 147 33.17 36.38 47.11
N VAL A 148 34.14 37.27 46.92
CA VAL A 148 35.14 37.54 47.97
C VAL A 148 34.47 38.35 49.08
N GLY A 149 34.74 38.03 50.34
CA GLY A 149 34.23 38.81 51.47
C GLY A 149 34.87 40.21 51.55
N GLY A 150 34.18 41.16 52.19
CA GLY A 150 34.67 42.54 52.38
C GLY A 150 33.90 43.58 51.56
N SER A 151 34.51 44.74 51.30
CA SER A 151 33.87 45.88 50.60
C SER A 151 34.04 45.86 49.07
N SER A 152 34.55 44.77 48.48
CA SER A 152 34.85 44.65 47.05
C SER A 152 33.78 43.82 46.32
N ASN A 153 33.33 44.24 45.13
CA ASN A 153 32.39 43.46 44.31
C ASN A 153 33.08 42.41 43.42
N VAL A 154 34.05 41.68 43.96
CA VAL A 154 34.80 40.66 43.21
C VAL A 154 34.17 39.30 43.44
N GLY A 155 33.88 38.57 42.37
CA GLY A 155 33.27 37.25 42.46
C GLY A 155 33.27 36.51 41.13
N TRP A 156 32.61 35.37 41.14
CA TRP A 156 32.41 34.57 39.93
C TRP A 156 31.09 33.82 39.99
N ILE A 157 30.60 33.46 38.80
CA ILE A 157 29.48 32.54 38.62
C ILE A 157 29.91 31.37 37.75
N GLN A 158 29.33 30.19 37.98
CA GLN A 158 29.43 29.09 37.03
C GLN A 158 28.11 28.93 36.28
N ILE A 159 28.21 28.96 34.96
CA ILE A 159 27.09 28.79 34.03
C ILE A 159 27.31 27.58 33.15
N ARG A 160 26.21 27.03 32.62
CA ARG A 160 26.20 26.08 31.51
C ARG A 160 25.15 26.52 30.52
N TYR A 161 25.43 26.37 29.23
CA TYR A 161 24.48 26.70 28.19
C TYR A 161 23.57 25.51 27.93
N THR A 162 22.26 25.77 27.80
CA THR A 162 21.32 24.74 27.33
C THR A 162 21.63 24.43 25.88
N ARG A 163 21.69 23.14 25.54
CA ARG A 163 21.90 22.69 24.17
C ARG A 163 20.94 21.57 23.82
N LYS A 164 20.64 21.44 22.54
CA LYS A 164 19.80 20.38 21.98
C LYS A 164 20.58 19.56 20.98
N LEU A 165 20.32 18.26 20.95
CA LEU A 165 20.84 17.33 19.96
C LEU A 165 19.84 17.24 18.81
N VAL A 166 20.26 17.67 17.62
CA VAL A 166 19.50 17.52 16.36
C VAL A 166 20.44 16.98 15.31
N ASN A 167 20.03 15.97 14.56
CA ASN A 167 20.83 15.33 13.52
C ASN A 167 22.23 14.90 14.01
N ASN A 168 22.29 14.28 15.19
CA ASN A 168 23.52 13.87 15.87
C ASN A 168 24.53 15.02 16.13
N THR A 169 24.09 16.27 16.01
CA THR A 169 24.90 17.47 16.24
C THR A 169 24.33 18.27 17.40
N TRP A 170 25.19 18.68 18.33
CA TRP A 170 24.79 19.52 19.46
C TRP A 170 24.78 20.99 19.07
N TYR A 171 23.68 21.66 19.35
CA TYR A 171 23.52 23.10 19.15
C TYR A 171 23.23 23.78 20.49
N VAL A 172 24.06 24.75 20.87
CA VAL A 172 23.74 25.66 21.97
C VAL A 172 22.49 26.45 21.56
N ILE A 173 21.50 26.46 22.45
CA ILE A 173 20.28 27.23 22.25
C ILE A 173 20.65 28.66 22.56
N ASN A 174 20.56 29.51 21.54
CA ASN A 174 20.61 30.93 21.74
C ASN A 174 19.19 31.46 21.99
#